data_AF-A0A139D6F5-F1
#
_entry.id   AF-A0A139D6F5-F1
#
_cell.length_a   1.000
_cell.length_b   1.000
_cell.length_c   1.000
_cell.angle_alpha   90.00
_cell.angle_beta   90.00
_cell.angle_gamma   90.00
#
_symmetry.space_group_name_H-M   'P 1'
#
loop_
_entity.id
_entity.type
_entity.pdbx_description
1 polymer ?
#
loop_
_entity_poly.entity_id
_entity_poly.type
_entity_poly.pdbx_seq_one_letter_code
_entity_poly.pdbx_strand_id
1 'polypeptide(L)' 'MAYIKLCPECQSRSISASKEEWTCPHCGEDLSDEPVFRQIKIKKNWWNETKAEKDQKVLA' A
#
# COMPACT_ATOMS: atom_id res chain seq x y z
N MET A 1 -11.17 0.09 -15.77
CA MET A 1 -9.84 -0.41 -15.34
C MET A 1 -9.89 -0.51 -13.82
N ALA A 2 -9.46 -1.62 -13.22
CA ALA A 2 -9.30 -1.69 -11.76
C ALA A 2 -7.86 -1.33 -11.40
N TYR A 3 -7.71 -0.46 -10.42
CA TYR A 3 -6.43 -0.09 -9.83
C TYR A 3 -6.28 -0.79 -8.50
N ILE A 4 -5.05 -1.05 -8.08
CA ILE A 4 -4.77 -1.63 -6.76
C ILE A 4 -3.77 -0.72 -6.05
N LYS A 5 -4.09 -0.27 -4.84
CA LYS A 5 -3.13 0.35 -3.91
C LYS A 5 -2.90 -0.58 -2.74
N LEU A 6 -1.73 -0.52 -2.15
CA LEU A 6 -1.43 -1.25 -0.92
C LEU A 6 -1.38 -0.22 0.20
N CYS A 7 -2.14 -0.47 1.27
CA CYS A 7 -2.12 0.44 2.40
C CYS A 7 -0.87 0.18 3.26
N PRO A 8 -0.03 1.19 3.54
CA PRO A 8 1.17 1.03 4.38
C PRO A 8 0.81 0.72 5.85
N GLU A 9 -0.34 1.23 6.32
CA GLU A 9 -0.78 1.07 7.71
C GLU A 9 -1.37 -0.31 7.98
N CYS A 10 -2.43 -0.68 7.26
CA CYS A 10 -3.14 -1.95 7.50
C CYS A 10 -2.68 -3.09 6.59
N GLN A 11 -1.71 -2.84 5.69
CA GLN A 11 -1.13 -3.84 4.79
C GLN A 11 -2.17 -4.54 3.88
N SER A 12 -3.35 -3.94 3.77
CA SER A 12 -4.46 -4.49 3.01
C SER A 12 -4.43 -3.96 1.58
N ARG A 13 -4.94 -4.78 0.66
CA ARG A 13 -5.12 -4.37 -0.73
C ARG A 13 -6.36 -3.53 -0.84
N SER A 14 -6.16 -2.27 -1.19
CA SER A 14 -7.23 -1.40 -1.60
C SER A 14 -7.42 -1.55 -3.10
N ILE A 15 -8.66 -1.71 -3.57
CA ILE A 15 -8.98 -1.79 -5.00
C ILE A 15 -9.98 -0.69 -5.32
N SER A 16 -9.70 0.13 -6.32
CA SER A 16 -10.56 1.23 -6.74
C SER A 16 -10.66 1.30 -8.26
N ALA A 17 -11.77 1.84 -8.74
CA ALA A 17 -11.97 2.15 -10.15
C ALA A 17 -11.33 3.49 -10.55
N SER A 18 -10.96 4.31 -9.56
CA SER A 18 -10.41 5.66 -9.72
C SER A 18 -8.99 5.76 -9.14
N LYS A 19 -8.19 6.69 -9.65
CA LYS A 19 -6.85 7.01 -9.10
C LYS A 19 -6.86 8.25 -8.19
N GLU A 20 -7.90 9.06 -8.31
CA GLU A 20 -8.09 10.36 -7.68
C GLU A 20 -8.74 10.13 -6.30
N GLU A 21 -8.17 10.73 -5.25
CA GLU A 21 -8.65 10.68 -3.86
C GLU A 21 -9.03 9.27 -3.39
N TRP A 22 -8.03 8.53 -2.91
CA TRP A 22 -8.20 7.12 -2.59
C TRP A 22 -8.00 6.85 -1.12
N THR A 23 -9.09 6.62 -0.40
CA THR A 23 -9.01 6.19 1.00
C THR A 23 -9.03 4.66 1.13
N CYS A 24 -8.23 4.12 2.04
CA CYS A 24 -8.22 2.70 2.36
C CYS A 24 -9.57 2.27 2.97
N PRO A 25 -10.29 1.29 2.39
CA PRO A 25 -11.58 0.85 2.92
C PRO A 25 -11.46 0.05 4.23
N HIS A 26 -10.24 -0.33 4.61
CA HIS A 26 -9.99 -1.14 5.81
C HIS A 26 -9.67 -0.30 7.04
N CYS A 27 -8.86 0.76 6.88
CA CYS A 27 -8.42 1.60 8.00
C CYS A 27 -8.80 3.08 7.86
N GLY A 28 -9.34 3.51 6.72
CA GLY A 28 -9.68 4.91 6.49
C GLY A 28 -8.48 5.81 6.17
N GLU A 29 -7.29 5.24 5.97
CA GLU A 29 -6.09 6.02 5.67
C GLU A 29 -6.12 6.58 4.26
N ASP A 30 -5.66 7.81 4.08
CA ASP A 30 -5.50 8.39 2.76
C ASP A 30 -4.34 7.70 2.01
N LEU A 31 -4.69 7.09 0.88
CA LEU A 31 -3.76 6.45 -0.05
C LEU A 31 -3.61 7.29 -1.30
N SER A 32 -3.96 8.58 -1.31
CA SER A 32 -3.98 9.38 -2.54
C SER A 32 -2.57 9.51 -3.12
N ASP A 33 -1.57 9.70 -2.26
CA ASP A 33 -0.14 9.72 -2.61
C ASP A 33 0.47 8.34 -2.86
N GLU A 34 -0.22 7.26 -2.48
CA GLU A 34 0.32 5.91 -2.61
C GLU A 34 0.32 5.40 -4.06
N PRO A 35 1.34 4.60 -4.45
CA PRO A 35 1.51 4.13 -5.81
C PRO A 35 0.39 3.18 -6.26
N VAL A 36 -0.10 3.38 -7.48
CA VAL A 36 -1.10 2.51 -8.11
C VAL A 36 -0.45 1.35 -8.84
N PHE A 37 -0.81 0.14 -8.45
CA PHE A 37 -0.41 -1.10 -9.08
C PHE A 37 -1.48 -1.58 -10.08
N ARG A 38 -1.04 -1.88 -11.31
CA ARG A 38 -1.92 -2.42 -12.37
C ARG A 38 -1.90 -3.95 -12.47
N GLN A 39 -1.01 -4.64 -11.73
CA GLN A 39 -0.83 -6.08 -11.82
C GLN A 39 -0.76 -6.74 -10.43
N ILE A 40 -1.43 -7.88 -10.27
CA ILE A 40 -1.46 -8.69 -9.04
C ILE A 40 -0.11 -9.42 -8.79
N LYS A 41 0.81 -9.41 -9.75
CA LYS A 41 2.10 -10.13 -9.68
C LYS A 41 3.13 -9.52 -8.73
N ILE A 42 2.85 -8.39 -8.09
CA ILE A 42 3.77 -7.66 -7.18
C ILE A 42 3.78 -8.29 -5.77
N LYS A 43 3.55 -9.61 -5.67
CA LYS A 43 3.35 -10.29 -4.38
C LYS A 43 4.62 -10.72 -3.65
N LYS A 44 5.81 -10.64 -4.23
CA LYS A 44 7.00 -11.22 -3.56
C LYS A 44 7.99 -10.24 -2.95
N ASN A 45 8.15 -9.02 -3.48
CA ASN A 45 9.25 -8.15 -3.02
C ASN A 45 8.83 -6.87 -2.29
N TRP A 46 7.58 -6.40 -2.41
CA TRP A 46 7.16 -5.11 -1.83
C TRP A 46 7.13 -5.09 -0.29
N TRP A 47 6.84 -6.24 0.33
CA TRP A 47 6.88 -6.40 1.80
C TRP A 47 8.29 -6.56 2.37
N ASN A 48 9.29 -6.91 1.53
CA ASN A 48 10.65 -7.12 2.00
C ASN A 48 11.40 -5.79 2.18
N GLU A 49 11.02 -4.75 1.44
CA GLU A 49 11.62 -3.41 1.53
C GLU A 49 11.03 -2.61 2.70
N THR A 50 9.70 -2.63 2.88
CA THR A 50 9.02 -1.93 3.99
C THR A 50 9.35 -2.50 5.38
N LYS A 51 9.78 -3.77 5.47
CA LYS A 51 10.23 -4.39 6.72
C LYS A 51 11.64 -3.97 7.13
N ALA A 52 12.48 -3.56 6.18
CA ALA A 52 13.87 -3.16 6.45
C ALA A 52 13.95 -1.77 7.13
N GLU A 53 13.00 -0.87 6.85
CA GLU A 53 12.97 0.48 7.45
C GLU A 53 12.35 0.52 8.86
N LYS A 54 11.43 -0.39 9.20
CA LYS A 54 10.79 -0.40 10.54
C LYS A 54 11.68 -1.02 11.63
N ASP A 55 12.61 -1.89 11.28
CA ASP A 55 13.52 -2.55 12.25
C ASP A 55 14.64 -1.62 12.74
N GLN A 56 15.01 -0.59 11.96
CA GLN A 56 16.07 0.36 12.32
C GLN A 56 15.64 1.38 13.40
N LYS A 57 14.35 1.52 13.70
CA LYS A 57 13.83 2.52 14.65
C LYS A 57 13.59 1.98 16.08
N VAL A 58 13.91 0.72 16.36
CA VAL A 58 13.77 0.12 17.70
C VAL A 58 15.09 0.11 18.49
N LEU A 59 16.18 0.64 17.92
CA LEU A 59 17.53 0.58 18.52
C LEU A 59 18.33 1.90 18.48
N ALA A 60 17.66 3.06 18.45
CA ALA A 60 18.30 4.36 18.67
C ALA A 60 17.54 5.18 19.73
#